data_AF-A0A644F045-F1
#
_entry.id   AF-A0A644F045-F1
#
_cell.length_a   1.000
_cell.length_b   1.000
_cell.length_c   1.000
_cell.angle_alpha   90.00
_cell.angle_beta   90.00
_cell.angle_gamma   90.00
#
_symmetry.space_group_name_H-M   'P 1'
#
loop_
_entity.id
_entity.type
_entity.pdbx_description
1 polymer ?
#
loop_
_entity_poly.entity_id
_entity_poly.type
_entity_poly.pdbx_seq_one_letter_code
_entity_poly.pdbx_strand_id
1 'polypeptide(L)'
;MDSLVEKLKLVKVEGVDKVVFIRGKHEFTINEGLQIYYNPKTKTYVVGGEPRSNEMASSLKQYMQMMYSQMAQSGNAPGEAETNPEPEGFSEEDVMAVMEQGNVSKDEAIRLLRETGDVGNAVLAATTDAD
;
A
#
# COMPACT_ATOMS: atom_id res chain seq x y z
N MET A 1 -20.69 12.71 13.54
CA MET A 1 -21.15 11.44 14.15
C MET A 1 -21.84 11.69 15.50
N ASP A 2 -21.38 12.69 16.26
CA ASP A 2 -21.80 12.95 17.65
C ASP A 2 -23.31 13.15 17.86
N SER A 3 -23.99 13.85 16.94
CA SER A 3 -25.43 14.09 17.04
C SER A 3 -26.30 12.83 16.86
N LEU A 4 -25.77 11.76 16.24
CA LEU A 4 -26.46 10.48 16.09
C LEU A 4 -26.28 9.59 17.32
N VAL A 5 -25.08 9.60 17.91
CA VAL A 5 -24.72 8.81 19.10
C VAL A 5 -25.63 9.20 20.27
N GLU A 6 -25.82 10.50 20.46
CA GLU A 6 -26.67 11.04 21.54
C GLU A 6 -28.16 10.71 21.32
N LYS A 7 -28.68 10.92 20.09
CA LYS A 7 -30.08 10.65 19.76
C LYS A 7 -30.47 9.19 19.89
N LEU A 8 -29.57 8.28 19.52
CA LEU A 8 -29.81 6.84 19.55
C LEU A 8 -29.40 6.20 20.89
N LYS A 9 -28.91 7.01 21.85
CA LYS A 9 -28.42 6.55 23.16
C LYS A 9 -27.41 5.41 23.04
N LEU A 10 -26.49 5.55 22.08
CA LEU A 10 -25.44 4.55 21.88
C LEU A 10 -24.38 4.70 22.97
N VAL A 11 -23.93 3.57 23.51
CA VAL A 11 -22.87 3.50 24.52
C VAL A 11 -21.57 3.15 23.82
N LYS A 12 -20.52 3.96 23.99
CA LYS A 12 -19.21 3.67 23.40
C LYS A 12 -18.61 2.41 24.05
N VAL A 13 -18.06 1.53 23.23
CA VAL A 13 -17.36 0.32 23.66
C VAL A 13 -15.86 0.58 23.51
N GLU A 14 -15.15 0.59 24.63
CA GLU A 14 -13.70 0.85 24.68
C GLU A 14 -12.91 -0.46 24.63
N GLY A 15 -11.63 -0.38 24.27
CA GLY A 15 -10.69 -1.51 24.33
C GLY A 15 -10.82 -2.52 23.19
N VAL A 16 -11.38 -2.12 22.04
CA VAL A 16 -11.45 -2.95 20.84
C VAL A 16 -10.54 -2.38 19.77
N ASP A 17 -9.50 -3.14 19.43
CA ASP A 17 -8.47 -2.71 18.47
C ASP A 17 -8.73 -3.20 17.04
N LYS A 18 -9.56 -4.25 16.89
CA LYS A 18 -9.83 -4.87 15.59
C LYS A 18 -11.21 -5.49 15.54
N VAL A 19 -11.91 -5.26 14.44
CA VAL A 19 -13.15 -5.97 14.09
C VAL A 19 -12.91 -6.73 12.79
N VAL A 20 -13.27 -8.00 12.78
CA VAL A 20 -13.28 -8.83 11.58
C VAL A 20 -14.72 -9.31 11.35
N PHE A 21 -15.20 -9.18 10.12
CA PHE A 21 -16.53 -9.66 9.75
C PHE A 21 -16.51 -10.31 8.36
N ILE A 22 -17.44 -11.23 8.15
CA ILE A 22 -17.57 -11.99 6.91
C ILE A 22 -18.88 -11.58 6.23
N ARG A 23 -18.81 -11.25 4.93
CA ARG A 23 -19.98 -11.00 4.09
C ARG A 23 -19.92 -11.91 2.86
N GLY A 24 -20.77 -12.93 2.84
CA GLY A 24 -20.71 -13.95 1.79
C GLY A 24 -19.44 -14.79 1.95
N LYS A 25 -18.57 -14.78 0.92
CA LYS A 25 -17.26 -15.45 0.96
C LYS A 25 -16.12 -14.54 1.43
N HIS A 26 -16.38 -13.24 1.51
CA HIS A 26 -15.35 -12.22 1.71
C HIS A 26 -15.17 -11.87 3.18
N GLU A 27 -13.91 -11.80 3.63
CA GLU A 27 -13.49 -11.34 4.95
C GLU A 27 -13.03 -9.88 4.90
N PHE A 28 -13.56 -9.08 5.81
CA PHE A 28 -13.23 -7.67 5.99
C PHE A 28 -12.67 -7.42 7.39
N THR A 29 -11.63 -6.61 7.47
CA THR A 29 -11.01 -6.17 8.72
C THR A 29 -11.12 -4.66 8.84
N ILE A 30 -11.44 -4.17 10.04
CA ILE A 30 -11.38 -2.75 10.41
C ILE A 30 -10.42 -2.63 11.60
N ASN A 31 -9.34 -1.88 11.39
CA ASN A 31 -8.31 -1.57 12.40
C ASN A 31 -8.04 -0.06 12.46
N GLU A 32 -8.11 0.65 11.34
CA GLU A 32 -7.92 2.11 11.25
C GLU A 32 -9.24 2.85 11.47
N GLY A 33 -9.21 3.91 12.28
CA GLY A 33 -10.40 4.73 12.58
C GLY A 33 -11.53 3.96 13.27
N LEU A 34 -11.23 2.83 13.93
CA LEU A 34 -12.22 1.96 14.54
C LEU A 34 -12.97 2.67 15.68
N GLN A 35 -14.30 2.68 15.57
CA GLN A 35 -15.20 3.14 16.63
C GLN A 35 -16.33 2.15 16.81
N ILE A 36 -16.57 1.70 18.04
CA ILE A 36 -17.64 0.76 18.34
C ILE A 36 -18.61 1.39 19.33
N TYR A 37 -19.89 1.30 19.00
CA TYR A 37 -20.96 1.69 19.90
C TYR A 37 -21.97 0.55 20.03
N TYR A 38 -22.56 0.43 21.21
CA TYR A 38 -23.58 -0.55 21.53
C TYR A 38 -24.91 0.15 21.79
N ASN A 39 -25.98 -0.36 21.18
CA ASN A 39 -27.34 0.08 21.46
C ASN A 39 -28.00 -0.87 22.48
N PRO A 40 -28.20 -0.45 23.75
CA PRO A 40 -28.79 -1.31 24.77
C PRO A 40 -30.28 -1.62 24.54
N LYS A 41 -30.99 -0.81 23.74
CA LYS A 41 -32.41 -0.99 23.41
C LYS A 41 -32.60 -2.07 22.35
N THR A 42 -31.80 -2.04 21.28
CA THR A 42 -31.92 -2.99 20.15
C THR A 42 -30.95 -4.17 20.25
N LYS A 43 -30.02 -4.15 21.21
CA LYS A 43 -28.98 -5.18 21.41
C LYS A 43 -28.05 -5.32 20.18
N THR A 44 -27.79 -4.22 19.48
CA THR A 44 -26.98 -4.20 18.25
C THR A 44 -25.70 -3.39 18.43
N TYR A 45 -24.65 -3.76 17.70
CA TYR A 45 -23.42 -2.98 17.60
C TYR A 45 -23.43 -2.11 16.34
N VAL A 46 -22.86 -0.91 16.46
CA VAL A 46 -22.54 0.00 15.37
C VAL A 46 -21.02 0.07 15.29
N VAL A 47 -20.47 -0.38 14.17
CA VAL A 47 -19.03 -0.37 13.91
C VAL A 47 -18.76 0.69 12.85
N GLY A 48 -17.97 1.69 13.20
CA GLY A 48 -17.43 2.70 12.29
C GLY A 48 -15.95 2.48 12.04
N GLY A 49 -15.48 2.87 10.86
CA GLY A 49 -14.10 2.73 10.41
C GLY A 49 -14.04 2.34 8.93
N GLU A 50 -12.83 2.26 8.38
CA GLU A 50 -12.62 1.85 6.98
C GLU A 50 -12.41 0.33 6.89
N PRO A 51 -13.28 -0.42 6.19
CA PRO A 51 -13.08 -1.85 5.99
C PRO A 51 -12.02 -2.13 4.92
N ARG A 52 -11.05 -2.99 5.24
CA ARG A 52 -10.04 -3.53 4.32
C ARG A 52 -10.38 -4.99 4.00
N SER A 53 -10.34 -5.38 2.73
CA SER A 53 -10.57 -6.78 2.31
C SER A 53 -9.26 -7.58 2.38
N ASN A 54 -9.32 -8.76 3.01
CA ASN A 54 -8.16 -9.67 3.07
C ASN A 54 -7.94 -10.46 1.76
N GLU A 55 -8.93 -10.49 0.86
CA GLU A 55 -8.86 -11.30 -0.35
C GLU A 55 -7.98 -10.70 -1.45
N MET A 56 -7.84 -9.37 -1.52
CA MET A 56 -7.04 -8.73 -2.57
C MET A 56 -5.55 -9.06 -2.42
N ALA A 57 -5.04 -9.05 -1.18
CA ALA A 57 -3.66 -9.42 -0.89
C ALA A 57 -3.37 -10.90 -1.22
N SER A 58 -4.32 -11.78 -0.93
CA SER A 58 -4.20 -13.22 -1.21
C SER A 58 -4.31 -13.52 -2.72
N SER A 59 -5.25 -12.87 -3.40
CA SER A 59 -5.46 -13.02 -4.84
C SER A 59 -4.26 -12.51 -5.64
N LEU A 60 -3.66 -11.38 -5.23
CA LEU A 60 -2.47 -10.84 -5.86
C LEU A 60 -1.26 -11.77 -5.69
N LYS A 61 -1.05 -12.33 -4.48
CA LYS A 61 0.01 -13.32 -4.24
C LYS A 61 -0.19 -14.58 -5.07
N GLN A 62 -1.42 -15.08 -5.16
CA GLN A 62 -1.73 -16.27 -5.93
C GLN A 62 -1.56 -16.04 -7.44
N TYR A 63 -1.95 -14.87 -7.94
CA TYR A 63 -1.69 -14.45 -9.31
C TYR A 63 -0.19 -14.35 -9.61
N MET A 64 0.58 -13.69 -8.74
CA MET A 64 2.05 -13.63 -8.86
C MET A 64 2.69 -15.02 -8.86
N GLN A 65 2.25 -15.92 -7.98
CA GLN A 65 2.81 -17.27 -7.92
C GLN A 65 2.52 -18.09 -9.18
N MET A 66 1.33 -17.93 -9.78
CA MET A 66 1.00 -18.54 -11.08
C MET A 66 1.81 -17.92 -12.24
N MET A 67 2.09 -16.61 -12.18
CA MET A 67 2.95 -15.96 -13.17
C MET A 67 4.39 -16.47 -13.09
N TYR A 68 4.96 -16.58 -11.88
CA TYR A 68 6.29 -17.16 -11.68
C TYR A 68 6.39 -18.60 -12.16
N SER A 69 5.36 -19.42 -11.95
CA SER A 69 5.38 -20.81 -12.42
C SER A 69 5.24 -20.94 -13.95
N GLN A 70 4.49 -20.04 -14.61
CA GLN A 70 4.48 -19.97 -16.07
C GLN A 70 5.82 -19.50 -16.66
N MET A 71 6.47 -18.50 -16.06
CA MET A 71 7.81 -18.08 -16.49
C MET A 71 8.85 -19.19 -16.30
N ALA A 72 8.77 -19.95 -15.21
CA ALA A 72 9.68 -21.06 -14.93
C ALA A 72 9.51 -22.26 -15.89
N GLN A 73 8.31 -22.50 -16.42
CA GLN A 73 8.04 -23.62 -17.35
C GLN A 73 8.32 -23.29 -18.82
N SER A 74 8.36 -22.01 -19.20
CA SER A 74 8.55 -21.64 -20.62
C SER A 74 10.01 -21.74 -21.10
N GLY A 75 10.96 -22.18 -20.26
CA GLY A 75 12.36 -22.41 -20.67
C GLY A 75 13.08 -21.19 -21.25
N ASN A 76 12.45 -20.02 -21.18
CA ASN A 76 13.07 -18.76 -21.54
C ASN A 76 13.92 -18.36 -20.34
N ALA A 77 15.17 -18.82 -20.35
CA ALA A 77 16.22 -18.11 -19.64
C ALA A 77 16.02 -16.61 -19.88
N PRO A 78 16.12 -15.75 -18.86
CA PRO A 78 16.12 -14.31 -19.09
C PRO A 78 17.40 -13.95 -19.84
N GLY A 79 17.40 -14.19 -21.14
CA GLY A 79 18.27 -13.53 -22.09
C GLY A 79 17.76 -12.10 -22.18
N GLU A 80 18.51 -11.20 -21.56
CA GLU A 80 18.70 -9.81 -22.00
C GLU A 80 17.42 -9.14 -22.51
N ALA A 81 16.40 -9.07 -21.66
CA ALA A 81 15.41 -8.01 -21.75
C ALA A 81 15.96 -6.86 -20.92
N GLU A 82 16.17 -5.72 -21.57
CA GLU A 82 16.60 -4.44 -21.04
C GLU A 82 16.27 -4.31 -19.55
N THR A 83 17.34 -4.31 -18.76
CA THR A 83 17.34 -4.10 -17.32
C THR A 83 16.73 -2.72 -17.03
N ASN A 84 15.41 -2.67 -16.95
CA ASN A 84 14.73 -1.62 -16.20
C ASN A 84 15.20 -1.80 -14.76
N PRO A 85 16.00 -0.86 -14.24
CA PRO A 85 16.70 -1.06 -12.98
C PRO A 85 15.69 -1.11 -11.83
N GLU A 86 15.32 -2.31 -11.37
CA GLU A 86 14.69 -2.48 -10.06
C GLU A 86 15.56 -1.77 -9.02
N PRO A 87 15.04 -0.83 -8.22
CA PRO A 87 15.84 -0.11 -7.25
C PRO A 87 16.16 -1.08 -6.10
N GLU A 88 17.27 -1.80 -6.22
CA GLU A 88 17.93 -2.47 -5.10
C GLU A 88 18.29 -1.40 -4.06
N GLY A 89 17.39 -1.13 -3.12
CA GLY A 89 17.63 -0.30 -1.94
C GLY A 89 16.92 1.06 -1.87
N PHE A 90 16.20 1.49 -2.91
CA PHE A 90 15.48 2.78 -2.90
C PHE A 90 13.98 2.56 -3.09
N SER A 91 13.17 3.28 -2.31
CA SER A 91 11.72 3.21 -2.44
C SER A 91 11.24 3.89 -3.72
N GLU A 92 10.07 3.52 -4.22
CA GLU A 92 9.46 4.24 -5.36
C GLU A 92 9.22 5.73 -5.04
N GLU A 93 9.07 6.06 -3.77
CA GLU A 93 8.93 7.44 -3.29
C GLU A 93 10.24 8.23 -3.44
N ASP A 94 11.39 7.60 -3.20
CA ASP A 94 12.72 8.18 -3.42
C ASP A 94 12.96 8.47 -4.91
N VAL A 95 12.59 7.52 -5.78
CA VAL A 95 12.71 7.67 -7.24
C VAL A 95 11.81 8.81 -7.73
N MET A 96 10.56 8.85 -7.26
CA MET A 96 9.61 9.90 -7.61
C MET A 96 10.07 11.27 -7.12
N ALA A 97 10.66 11.37 -5.93
CA ALA A 97 11.22 12.61 -5.41
C ALA A 97 12.36 13.14 -6.29
N VAL A 98 13.25 12.27 -6.76
CA VAL A 98 14.35 12.65 -7.68
C VAL A 98 13.80 13.06 -9.04
N MET A 99 12.80 12.35 -9.57
CA MET A 99 12.17 12.71 -10.85
C MET A 99 11.48 14.08 -10.81
N GLU A 100 10.72 14.36 -9.74
CA GLU A 100 9.94 15.60 -9.63
C GLU A 100 10.82 16.81 -9.29
N GLN A 101 11.81 16.64 -8.41
CA GLN A 101 12.70 17.73 -7.99
C GLN A 101 13.86 17.95 -8.97
N GLY A 102 14.35 16.88 -9.59
CA GLY A 102 15.43 16.92 -10.58
C GLY A 102 14.95 17.12 -12.02
N ASN A 103 13.64 17.00 -12.29
CA ASN A 103 13.06 17.06 -13.64
C ASN A 103 13.72 16.06 -14.64
N VAL A 104 14.08 14.88 -14.15
CA VAL A 104 14.75 13.82 -14.92
C VAL A 104 13.83 12.63 -15.18
N SER A 105 14.18 11.83 -16.18
CA SER A 105 13.45 10.60 -16.50
C SER A 105 13.61 9.54 -15.40
N LYS A 106 12.68 8.58 -15.32
CA LYS A 106 12.69 7.52 -14.29
C LYS A 106 14.01 6.73 -14.28
N ASP A 107 14.52 6.42 -15.47
CA ASP A 107 15.74 5.63 -15.62
C ASP A 107 16.98 6.41 -15.14
N GLU A 108 16.97 7.73 -15.35
CA GLU A 108 18.03 8.63 -14.91
C GLU A 108 17.99 8.88 -13.41
N ALA A 109 16.79 9.03 -12.83
CA ALA A 109 16.60 9.09 -11.38
C ALA A 109 17.13 7.83 -10.68
N ILE A 110 16.87 6.64 -11.24
CA ILE A 110 17.35 5.37 -10.66
C ILE A 110 18.87 5.25 -10.81
N ARG A 111 19.45 5.70 -11.93
CA ARG A 111 20.91 5.74 -12.12
C ARG A 111 21.57 6.64 -11.07
N LEU A 112 21.05 7.83 -10.86
CA LEU A 112 21.57 8.80 -9.90
C LEU A 112 21.45 8.32 -8.45
N LEU A 113 20.34 7.66 -8.10
CA LEU A 113 20.16 7.06 -6.78
C LEU A 113 21.17 5.92 -6.53
N ARG A 114 21.44 5.10 -7.54
CA ARG A 114 22.45 4.02 -7.44
C ARG A 114 23.88 4.53 -7.32
N GLU A 115 24.20 5.66 -7.97
CA GLU A 115 25.54 6.23 -7.98
C GLU A 115 25.84 7.07 -6.73
N THR A 116 24.85 7.83 -6.26
CA THR A 116 25.00 8.76 -5.13
C THR A 116 24.65 8.13 -3.77
N GLY A 117 23.82 7.08 -3.76
CA GLY A 117 23.43 6.36 -2.56
C GLY A 117 22.39 7.07 -1.67
N ASP A 118 21.97 8.29 -2.00
CA ASP A 118 21.09 9.16 -1.19
C ASP A 118 20.24 10.06 -2.10
N VAL A 119 18.96 10.23 -1.76
CA VAL A 119 18.00 11.06 -2.49
C VAL A 119 18.46 12.51 -2.63
N GLY A 120 19.04 13.10 -1.58
CA GLY A 120 19.49 14.49 -1.60
C GLY A 120 20.64 14.74 -2.58
N ASN A 121 21.59 13.80 -2.62
CA ASN A 121 22.71 13.86 -3.55
C ASN A 121 22.26 13.53 -4.98
N ALA A 122 21.29 12.63 -5.15
CA ALA A 122 20.69 12.31 -6.44
C ALA A 122 19.93 13.51 -7.04
N VAL A 123 19.14 14.23 -6.24
CA VAL A 123 18.47 15.47 -6.67
C VAL A 123 19.49 16.53 -7.06
N LEU A 124 20.54 16.71 -6.25
CA LEU A 124 21.58 17.68 -6.55
C LEU A 124 22.24 17.36 -7.90
N ALA A 125 22.68 16.12 -8.11
CA ALA A 125 23.27 15.66 -9.36
C ALA A 125 22.30 15.83 -10.56
N ALA A 126 21.02 15.47 -10.39
CA ALA A 126 19.99 15.66 -11.42
C ALA A 126 19.83 17.12 -11.87
N THR A 127 19.99 18.06 -10.94
CA THR A 127 19.90 19.50 -11.25
C THR A 127 21.22 20.13 -11.70
N THR A 128 22.37 19.47 -11.51
CA THR A 128 23.68 20.02 -11.92
C THR A 128 24.09 19.63 -13.34
N ASP A 129 23.54 18.55 -13.90
CA ASP A 129 23.74 18.15 -15.30
C ASP A 129 22.83 18.89 -16.30
N ALA A 130 22.09 19.92 -15.84
CA ALA A 130 21.14 20.70 -16.64
C ALA A 130 21.70 22.04 -17.18
N ASP A 131 23.01 22.13 -17.43
CA ASP A 131 23.68 23.26 -18.12
C ASP A 131 24.14 22.88 -19.54
#